data_AF-A0A6F9AMK0-F1
#
_entry.id   AF-A0A6F9AMK0-F1
#
_cell.length_a   1.000
_cell.length_b   1.000
_cell.length_c   1.000
_cell.angle_alpha   90.00
_cell.angle_beta   90.00
_cell.angle_gamma   90.00
#
_symmetry.space_group_name_H-M   'P 1'
#
loop_
_entity.id
_entity.type
_entity.pdbx_description
1 polymer ?
#
loop_
_entity_poly.entity_id
_entity_poly.type
_entity_poly.pdbx_seq_one_letter_code
_entity_poly.pdbx_strand_id
1 'polypeptide(L)'
;MEELKILREVLSASGTQEREELLKETTQGELCALVHNITEKVKTETAADLTVLHGEASQRTTEQHERQLEGKTRAGIHSEETTRLTATHQAAEKVLKDEVEELTAELHVYNELKKRVEESTFKKDLQRNIQAHGSPGPFWEREQESLLFVIEMKRERIQEQGNKLLQMQALVEKNLSLEDQVINVLQQNEDLRVRIDNHQSLGALDRQTGLSQRLTQEKEQLMFKLKHRDSCPTFPSFPIVSEVSPS
;
A
#
# COMPACT_ATOMS: atom_id res chain seq x y z
N MET A 1 -0.61 -42.42 -74.90
CA MET A 1 -1.18 -41.13 -75.39
C MET A 1 -2.23 -40.61 -74.43
N GLU A 2 -3.09 -41.47 -73.86
CA GLU A 2 -4.09 -41.11 -72.84
C GLU A 2 -3.50 -40.35 -71.64
N GLU A 3 -2.42 -40.87 -71.03
CA GLU A 3 -1.77 -40.24 -69.86
C GLU A 3 -1.28 -38.80 -70.13
N LEU A 4 -0.77 -38.55 -71.35
CA LEU A 4 -0.29 -37.22 -71.76
C LEU A 4 -1.42 -36.22 -72.00
N LYS A 5 -2.60 -36.71 -72.39
CA LYS A 5 -3.79 -35.88 -72.62
C LYS A 5 -4.39 -35.41 -71.29
N ILE A 6 -4.48 -36.33 -70.34
CA ILE A 6 -4.96 -36.08 -68.97
C ILE A 6 -4.01 -35.12 -68.24
N LEU A 7 -2.69 -35.33 -68.35
CA LEU A 7 -1.70 -34.42 -67.77
C LEU A 7 -1.83 -32.98 -68.30
N ARG A 8 -2.12 -32.83 -69.59
CA ARG A 8 -2.35 -31.51 -70.21
C ARG A 8 -3.58 -30.82 -69.64
N GLU A 9 -4.66 -31.57 -69.42
CA GLU A 9 -5.90 -31.05 -68.81
C GLU A 9 -5.67 -30.64 -67.35
N VAL A 10 -4.96 -31.45 -66.55
CA VAL A 10 -4.57 -31.13 -65.17
C VAL A 10 -3.70 -29.87 -65.09
N LEU A 11 -2.71 -29.72 -65.97
CA LEU A 11 -1.87 -28.51 -66.02
C LEU A 11 -2.63 -27.26 -66.50
N SER A 12 -3.70 -27.42 -67.28
CA SER A 12 -4.51 -26.33 -67.83
C SER A 12 -5.66 -25.89 -66.92
N ALA A 13 -6.11 -26.76 -66.00
CA ALA A 13 -7.14 -26.44 -65.02
C ALA A 13 -6.71 -25.27 -64.12
N SER A 14 -7.66 -24.42 -63.71
CA SER A 14 -7.35 -23.15 -63.03
C SER A 14 -7.51 -23.23 -61.51
N GLY A 15 -8.34 -24.17 -61.03
CA GLY A 15 -8.62 -24.39 -59.61
C GLY A 15 -7.83 -25.56 -59.01
N THR A 16 -7.39 -25.42 -57.75
CA THR A 16 -6.75 -26.50 -56.98
C THR A 16 -7.69 -27.69 -56.76
N GLN A 17 -8.98 -27.44 -56.59
CA GLN A 17 -10.00 -28.48 -56.40
C GLN A 17 -10.31 -29.23 -57.70
N GLU A 18 -10.42 -28.51 -58.82
CA GLU A 18 -10.61 -29.06 -60.18
C GLU A 18 -9.43 -29.96 -60.60
N ARG A 19 -8.20 -29.56 -60.28
CA ARG A 19 -6.98 -30.38 -60.50
C ARG A 19 -6.95 -31.65 -59.66
N GLU A 20 -7.50 -31.62 -58.46
CA GLU A 20 -7.47 -32.73 -57.51
C GLU A 20 -8.49 -33.81 -57.84
N GLU A 21 -9.67 -33.42 -58.36
CA GLU A 21 -10.70 -34.33 -58.86
C GLU A 21 -10.20 -35.13 -60.09
N LEU A 22 -9.59 -34.45 -61.07
CA LEU A 22 -9.01 -35.07 -62.28
C LEU A 22 -7.87 -36.07 -61.96
N LEU A 23 -7.11 -35.82 -60.88
CA LEU A 23 -6.04 -36.73 -60.42
C LEU A 23 -6.56 -37.91 -59.58
N LYS A 24 -7.71 -37.77 -58.91
CA LYS A 24 -8.34 -38.85 -58.12
C LYS A 24 -9.07 -39.87 -59.00
N GLU A 25 -9.65 -39.45 -60.12
CA GLU A 25 -10.39 -40.35 -61.04
C GLU A 25 -9.49 -41.34 -61.80
N THR A 26 -8.18 -41.09 -61.90
CA THR A 26 -7.27 -41.88 -62.76
C THR A 26 -6.08 -42.45 -61.97
N THR A 27 -6.30 -43.56 -61.26
CA THR A 27 -5.26 -44.24 -60.44
C THR A 27 -4.44 -45.30 -61.17
N GLN A 28 -4.56 -45.41 -62.50
CA GLN A 28 -4.02 -46.55 -63.26
C GLN A 28 -2.66 -46.35 -63.97
N GLY A 29 -2.06 -45.15 -63.92
CA GLY A 29 -0.81 -44.84 -64.63
C GLY A 29 0.31 -44.30 -63.73
N GLU A 30 1.55 -44.75 -63.93
CA GLU A 30 2.73 -44.38 -63.12
C GLU A 30 2.98 -42.85 -63.11
N LEU A 31 2.74 -42.20 -64.24
CA LEU A 31 2.93 -40.75 -64.40
C LEU A 31 1.91 -39.93 -63.60
N CYS A 32 0.65 -40.36 -63.55
CA CYS A 32 -0.43 -39.69 -62.81
C CYS A 32 -0.26 -39.84 -61.30
N ALA A 33 0.18 -41.03 -60.84
CA ALA A 33 0.51 -41.27 -59.44
C ALA A 33 1.69 -40.41 -58.95
N LEU A 34 2.71 -40.19 -59.79
CA LEU A 34 3.83 -39.30 -59.47
C LEU A 34 3.36 -37.84 -59.32
N VAL A 35 2.51 -37.36 -60.22
CA VAL A 35 1.96 -35.98 -60.19
C VAL A 35 1.07 -35.78 -58.96
N HIS A 36 0.24 -36.75 -58.61
CA HIS A 36 -0.56 -36.70 -57.39
C HIS A 36 0.31 -36.64 -56.13
N ASN A 37 1.33 -37.50 -56.02
CA ASN A 37 2.26 -37.48 -54.88
C ASN A 37 3.04 -36.17 -54.78
N ILE A 38 3.50 -35.61 -55.90
CA ILE A 38 4.17 -34.29 -55.92
C ILE A 38 3.19 -33.20 -55.48
N THR A 39 1.94 -33.24 -55.95
CA THR A 39 0.92 -32.25 -55.60
C THR A 39 0.57 -32.29 -54.11
N GLU A 40 0.38 -33.48 -53.55
CA GLU A 40 0.13 -33.67 -52.11
C GLU A 40 1.36 -33.27 -51.27
N LYS A 41 2.58 -33.61 -51.72
CA LYS A 41 3.80 -33.16 -51.06
C LYS A 41 3.93 -31.63 -51.05
N VAL A 42 3.68 -30.98 -52.18
CA VAL A 42 3.69 -29.50 -52.27
C VAL A 42 2.62 -28.90 -51.37
N LYS A 43 1.39 -29.44 -51.34
CA LYS A 43 0.33 -28.95 -50.47
C LYS A 43 0.68 -29.08 -48.99
N THR A 44 1.18 -30.25 -48.59
CA THR A 44 1.57 -30.51 -47.18
C THR A 44 2.74 -29.64 -46.74
N GLU A 45 3.76 -29.47 -47.59
CA GLU A 45 4.90 -28.59 -47.35
C GLU A 45 4.46 -27.11 -47.30
N THR A 46 3.60 -26.67 -48.23
CA THR A 46 3.04 -25.30 -48.21
C THR A 46 2.17 -25.06 -46.98
N ALA A 47 1.36 -26.03 -46.55
CA ALA A 47 0.54 -25.92 -45.34
C ALA A 47 1.41 -25.89 -44.07
N ALA A 48 2.47 -26.69 -44.01
CA ALA A 48 3.44 -26.65 -42.92
C ALA A 48 4.14 -25.28 -42.86
N ASP A 49 4.62 -24.77 -43.99
CA ASP A 49 5.27 -23.46 -44.10
C ASP A 49 4.32 -22.32 -43.68
N LEU A 50 3.07 -22.35 -44.13
CA LEU A 50 2.05 -21.37 -43.72
C LEU A 50 1.75 -21.43 -42.21
N THR A 51 1.73 -22.63 -41.64
CA THR A 51 1.49 -22.83 -40.19
C THR A 51 2.66 -22.28 -39.38
N VAL A 52 3.90 -22.54 -39.82
CA VAL A 52 5.12 -21.99 -39.21
C VAL A 52 5.12 -20.46 -39.32
N LEU A 53 4.87 -19.90 -40.50
CA LEU A 53 4.81 -18.45 -40.71
C LEU A 53 3.74 -17.78 -39.87
N HIS A 54 2.56 -18.39 -39.75
CA HIS A 54 1.48 -17.91 -38.89
C HIS A 54 1.88 -17.95 -37.41
N GLY A 55 2.50 -19.05 -36.96
CA GLY A 55 3.02 -19.19 -35.59
C GLY A 55 4.06 -18.12 -35.27
N GLU A 56 5.04 -17.92 -36.15
CA GLU A 56 6.06 -16.88 -36.00
C GLU A 56 5.46 -15.47 -36.02
N ALA A 57 4.50 -15.19 -36.91
CA ALA A 57 3.83 -13.89 -36.97
C ALA A 57 3.03 -13.60 -35.69
N SER A 58 2.32 -14.60 -35.18
CA SER A 58 1.61 -14.51 -33.89
C SER A 58 2.59 -14.23 -32.75
N GLN A 59 3.69 -14.98 -32.68
CA GLN A 59 4.70 -14.82 -31.64
C GLN A 59 5.41 -13.46 -31.70
N ARG A 60 5.78 -12.99 -32.90
CA ARG A 60 6.36 -11.64 -33.07
C ARG A 60 5.40 -10.55 -32.57
N THR A 61 4.12 -10.71 -32.84
CA THR A 61 3.09 -9.75 -32.41
C THR A 61 2.94 -9.74 -30.90
N THR A 62 2.88 -10.91 -30.25
CA THR A 62 2.81 -11.02 -28.79
C THR A 62 4.05 -10.44 -28.11
N GLU A 63 5.24 -10.78 -28.59
CA GLU A 63 6.51 -10.25 -28.06
C GLU A 63 6.58 -8.72 -28.23
N GLN A 64 6.10 -8.18 -29.36
CA GLN A 64 6.08 -6.73 -29.58
C GLN A 64 5.13 -6.02 -28.61
N HIS A 65 3.95 -6.59 -28.34
CA HIS A 65 3.02 -6.06 -27.36
C HIS A 65 3.57 -6.11 -25.94
N GLU A 66 4.22 -7.21 -25.56
CA GLU A 66 4.87 -7.37 -24.26
C GLU A 66 5.98 -6.34 -24.07
N ARG A 67 6.88 -6.19 -25.06
CA ARG A 67 7.92 -5.14 -25.05
C ARG A 67 7.33 -3.73 -24.94
N GLN A 68 6.21 -3.44 -25.59
CA GLN A 68 5.54 -2.14 -25.47
C GLN A 68 4.96 -1.90 -24.07
N LEU A 69 4.36 -2.92 -23.46
CA LEU A 69 3.82 -2.85 -22.10
C LEU A 69 4.96 -2.64 -21.09
N GLU A 70 6.03 -3.43 -21.19
CA GLU A 70 7.23 -3.27 -20.36
C GLU A 70 7.84 -1.87 -20.52
N GLY A 71 7.92 -1.36 -21.75
CA GLY A 71 8.40 -0.02 -22.05
C GLY A 71 7.55 1.07 -21.38
N LYS A 72 6.22 0.95 -21.44
CA LYS A 72 5.30 1.88 -20.76
C LYS A 72 5.42 1.80 -19.24
N THR A 73 5.50 0.60 -18.67
CA THR A 73 5.66 0.39 -17.23
C THR A 73 6.98 0.97 -16.74
N ARG A 74 8.09 0.71 -17.44
CA ARG A 74 9.40 1.26 -17.10
C ARG A 74 9.42 2.79 -17.20
N ALA A 75 8.79 3.36 -18.24
CA ALA A 75 8.65 4.81 -18.36
C ALA A 75 7.83 5.43 -17.21
N GLY A 76 6.75 4.77 -16.79
CA GLY A 76 5.96 5.17 -15.63
C GLY A 76 6.78 5.19 -14.34
N ILE A 77 7.51 4.11 -14.06
CA ILE A 77 8.39 4.00 -12.88
C ILE A 77 9.46 5.12 -12.90
N HIS A 78 10.12 5.35 -14.04
CA HIS A 78 11.11 6.42 -14.14
C HIS A 78 10.48 7.82 -13.95
N SER A 79 9.27 8.05 -14.45
CA SER A 79 8.55 9.31 -14.22
C SER A 79 8.19 9.52 -12.74
N GLU A 80 7.76 8.47 -12.06
CA GLU A 80 7.45 8.53 -10.62
C GLU A 80 8.73 8.73 -9.79
N GLU A 81 9.81 8.05 -10.14
CA GLU A 81 11.09 8.19 -9.44
C GLU A 81 11.68 9.60 -9.60
N THR A 82 11.64 10.15 -10.82
CA THR A 82 12.14 11.50 -11.11
C THR A 82 11.33 12.58 -10.39
N THR A 83 10.00 12.46 -10.37
CA THR A 83 9.13 13.38 -9.62
C THR A 83 9.35 13.28 -8.12
N ARG A 84 9.47 12.06 -7.57
CA ARG A 84 9.80 11.85 -6.16
C ARG A 84 11.15 12.45 -5.79
N LEU A 85 12.19 12.20 -6.58
CA LEU A 85 13.53 12.72 -6.34
C LEU A 85 13.54 14.25 -6.37
N THR A 86 12.85 14.84 -7.36
CA THR A 86 12.74 16.29 -7.50
C THR A 86 12.00 16.90 -6.31
N ALA A 87 10.90 16.29 -5.86
CA ALA A 87 10.17 16.74 -4.67
C ALA A 87 11.04 16.68 -3.40
N THR A 88 11.80 15.59 -3.20
CA THR A 88 12.71 15.47 -2.06
C THR A 88 13.85 16.49 -2.10
N HIS A 89 14.38 16.77 -3.30
CA HIS A 89 15.42 17.76 -3.50
C HIS A 89 14.92 19.16 -3.17
N GLN A 90 13.75 19.55 -3.69
CA GLN A 90 13.13 20.85 -3.42
C GLN A 90 12.80 21.04 -1.93
N ALA A 91 12.33 19.97 -1.26
CA ALA A 91 12.09 20.03 0.17
C ALA A 91 13.38 20.27 0.96
N ALA A 92 14.46 19.55 0.64
CA ALA A 92 15.76 19.74 1.28
C ALA A 92 16.35 21.13 0.98
N GLU A 93 16.24 21.60 -0.27
CA GLU A 93 16.67 22.94 -0.68
C GLU A 93 15.95 24.03 0.12
N LYS A 94 14.63 23.88 0.30
CA LYS A 94 13.84 24.81 1.11
C LYS A 94 14.32 24.84 2.56
N VAL A 95 14.50 23.68 3.20
CA VAL A 95 14.98 23.61 4.59
C VAL A 95 16.34 24.29 4.74
N LEU A 96 17.28 24.00 3.83
CA LEU A 96 18.60 24.63 3.85
C LEU A 96 18.53 26.14 3.62
N LYS A 97 17.62 26.60 2.77
CA LYS A 97 17.41 28.03 2.53
C LYS A 97 16.88 28.73 3.78
N ASP A 98 15.88 28.14 4.44
CA ASP A 98 15.29 28.67 5.68
C ASP A 98 16.39 28.77 6.77
N GLU A 99 17.26 27.76 6.90
CA GLU A 99 18.37 27.75 7.87
C GLU A 99 19.46 28.79 7.54
N VAL A 100 19.78 28.99 6.25
CA VAL A 100 20.70 30.06 5.83
C VAL A 100 20.13 31.44 6.15
N GLU A 101 18.84 31.65 5.95
CA GLU A 101 18.16 32.92 6.28
C GLU A 101 18.20 33.19 7.79
N GLU A 102 17.92 32.19 8.62
CA GLU A 102 18.01 32.27 10.09
C GLU A 102 19.43 32.62 10.55
N LEU A 103 20.44 31.86 10.10
CA LEU A 103 21.84 32.12 10.45
C LEU A 103 22.30 33.50 9.98
N THR A 104 21.83 33.96 8.82
CA THR A 104 22.15 35.30 8.31
C THR A 104 21.55 36.39 9.21
N ALA A 105 20.33 36.19 9.71
CA ALA A 105 19.70 37.12 10.66
C ALA A 105 20.45 37.15 12.00
N GLU A 106 20.84 36.00 12.54
CA GLU A 106 21.64 35.93 13.76
C GLU A 106 23.00 36.63 13.62
N LEU A 107 23.68 36.39 12.50
CA LEU A 107 24.97 37.01 12.18
C LEU A 107 24.81 38.53 12.07
N HIS A 108 23.72 39.02 11.47
CA HIS A 108 23.42 40.45 11.42
C HIS A 108 23.25 41.05 12.83
N VAL A 109 22.46 40.41 13.70
CA VAL A 109 22.28 40.86 15.09
C VAL A 109 23.61 40.89 15.86
N TYR A 110 24.42 39.84 15.70
CA TYR A 110 25.74 39.77 16.32
C TYR A 110 26.66 40.90 15.86
N ASN A 111 26.70 41.18 14.55
CA ASN A 111 27.50 42.26 13.99
C ASN A 111 27.04 43.64 14.49
N GLU A 112 25.74 43.88 14.57
CA GLU A 112 25.20 45.13 15.15
C GLU A 112 25.54 45.27 16.64
N LEU A 113 25.52 44.18 17.40
CA LEU A 113 25.94 44.19 18.80
C LEU A 113 27.44 44.48 18.92
N LYS A 114 28.27 43.80 18.12
CA LYS A 114 29.72 44.02 18.07
C LYS A 114 30.03 45.48 17.73
N LYS A 115 29.38 46.03 16.70
CA LYS A 115 29.53 47.44 16.31
C LYS A 115 29.16 48.39 17.44
N ARG A 116 28.02 48.17 18.11
CA ARG A 116 27.63 48.97 19.29
C ARG A 116 28.65 48.90 20.43
N VAL A 117 29.29 47.76 20.65
CA VAL A 117 30.36 47.61 21.64
C VAL A 117 31.63 48.36 21.23
N GLU A 118 32.01 48.29 19.95
CA GLU A 118 33.18 49.01 19.41
C GLU A 118 32.97 50.54 19.40
N GLU A 119 31.77 50.99 19.05
CA GLU A 119 31.36 52.40 19.06
C GLU A 119 31.06 52.92 20.48
N SER A 120 30.91 52.02 21.46
CA SER A 120 30.67 52.40 22.84
C SER A 120 31.84 53.23 23.38
N THR A 121 31.57 54.52 23.59
CA THR A 121 32.51 55.43 24.23
C THR A 121 32.62 55.18 25.73
N PHE A 122 31.80 54.28 26.29
CA PHE A 122 31.71 53.99 27.71
C PHE A 122 33.07 53.83 28.38
N LYS A 123 33.99 53.05 27.80
CA LYS A 123 35.33 52.85 28.37
C LYS A 123 36.16 54.15 28.36
N LYS A 124 36.07 54.95 27.29
CA LYS A 124 36.78 56.24 27.16
C LYS A 124 36.18 57.30 28.09
N ASP A 125 34.86 57.35 28.19
CA ASP A 125 34.13 58.30 29.03
C ASP A 125 34.33 57.99 30.52
N LEU A 126 34.31 56.71 30.89
CA LEU A 126 34.68 56.26 32.23
C LEU A 126 36.11 56.67 32.57
N GLN A 127 37.07 56.41 31.68
CA GLN A 127 38.46 56.79 31.90
C GLN A 127 38.64 58.32 31.98
N ARG A 128 37.93 59.09 31.16
CA ARG A 128 37.93 60.56 31.20
C ARG A 128 37.30 61.10 32.48
N ASN A 129 36.22 60.48 32.96
CA ASN A 129 35.57 60.83 34.22
C ASN A 129 36.50 60.56 35.40
N ILE A 130 37.19 59.42 35.41
CA ILE A 130 38.21 59.07 36.40
C ILE A 130 39.36 60.07 36.41
N GLN A 131 39.81 60.51 35.23
CA GLN A 131 40.85 61.54 35.12
C GLN A 131 40.36 62.92 35.59
N ALA A 132 39.10 63.27 35.33
CA ALA A 132 38.54 64.59 35.65
C ALA A 132 38.11 64.72 37.12
N HIS A 133 37.65 63.64 37.74
CA HIS A 133 37.04 63.65 39.06
C HIS A 133 37.77 62.76 40.10
N GLY A 134 38.87 62.11 39.70
CA GLY A 134 39.53 61.07 40.48
C GLY A 134 38.86 59.71 40.28
N SER A 135 39.45 58.63 40.81
CA SER A 135 38.73 57.35 40.83
C SER A 135 37.38 57.55 41.53
N PRO A 136 36.30 56.88 41.10
CA PRO A 136 35.08 56.86 41.87
C PRO A 136 35.52 56.35 43.24
N GLY A 137 35.41 57.19 44.28
CA GLY A 137 36.04 56.87 45.55
C GLY A 137 35.61 55.49 46.08
N PRO A 138 36.22 54.97 47.14
CA PRO A 138 36.04 53.59 47.62
C PRO A 138 34.58 53.13 47.84
N PHE A 139 33.63 54.07 47.92
CA PHE A 139 32.20 53.80 47.94
C PHE A 139 31.68 53.22 46.62
N TRP A 140 32.02 53.82 45.47
CA TRP A 140 31.50 53.42 44.16
C TRP A 140 32.13 52.13 43.64
N GLU A 141 33.41 51.89 43.97
CA GLU A 141 34.07 50.61 43.69
C GLU A 141 33.35 49.47 44.44
N ARG A 142 33.03 49.67 45.71
CA ARG A 142 32.24 48.72 46.51
C ARG A 142 30.83 48.52 45.98
N GLU A 143 30.16 49.58 45.54
CA GLU A 143 28.84 49.48 44.92
C GLU A 143 28.89 48.68 43.61
N GLN A 144 29.92 48.91 42.77
CA GLN A 144 30.11 48.16 41.54
C GLN A 144 30.39 46.67 41.80
N GLU A 145 31.22 46.34 42.80
CA GLU A 145 31.45 44.97 43.24
C GLU A 145 30.16 44.30 43.76
N SER A 146 29.35 45.03 44.53
CA SER A 146 28.05 44.55 45.02
C SER A 146 27.08 44.25 43.87
N LEU A 147 27.02 45.12 42.86
CA LEU A 147 26.19 44.91 41.68
C LEU A 147 26.65 43.72 40.84
N LEU A 148 27.97 43.51 40.69
CA LEU A 148 28.51 42.33 40.00
C LEU A 148 28.08 41.04 40.69
N PHE A 149 28.15 40.98 42.02
CA PHE A 149 27.69 39.82 42.78
C PHE A 149 26.19 39.53 42.55
N VAL A 150 25.34 40.57 42.55
CA VAL A 150 23.90 40.41 42.27
C VAL A 150 23.65 39.92 40.84
N ILE A 151 24.43 40.39 39.86
CA ILE A 151 24.34 39.94 38.46
C ILE A 151 24.73 38.47 38.35
N GLU A 152 25.82 38.05 39.00
CA GLU A 152 26.27 36.66 39.01
C GLU A 152 25.23 35.74 39.65
N MET A 153 24.71 36.11 40.81
CA MET A 153 23.65 35.37 41.49
C MET A 153 22.37 35.27 40.64
N LYS A 154 22.00 36.35 39.93
CA LYS A 154 20.85 36.33 38.99
C LYS A 154 21.13 35.43 37.79
N ARG A 155 22.36 35.45 37.24
CA ARG A 155 22.77 34.59 36.12
C ARG A 155 22.66 33.12 36.51
N GLU A 156 23.21 32.73 37.66
CA GLU A 156 23.12 31.36 38.18
C GLU A 156 21.67 30.91 38.34
N ARG A 157 20.82 31.76 38.95
CA ARG A 157 19.39 31.47 39.10
C ARG A 157 18.67 31.29 37.75
N ILE A 158 18.99 32.11 36.74
CA ILE A 158 18.43 31.96 35.39
C ILE A 158 18.87 30.63 34.77
N GLN A 159 20.14 30.25 34.93
CA GLN A 159 20.66 28.98 34.44
C GLN A 159 19.98 27.78 35.11
N GLU A 160 19.78 27.82 36.43
CA GLU A 160 19.03 26.79 37.17
C GLU A 160 17.58 26.67 36.67
N GLN A 161 16.91 27.81 36.47
CA GLN A 161 15.55 27.85 35.91
C GLN A 161 15.52 27.27 34.49
N GLY A 162 16.53 27.57 33.66
CA GLY A 162 16.68 26.99 32.32
C GLY A 162 16.82 25.46 32.35
N ASN A 163 17.66 24.93 33.24
CA ASN A 163 17.81 23.48 33.42
C ASN A 163 16.50 22.82 33.87
N LYS A 164 15.74 23.47 34.76
CA LYS A 164 14.43 22.97 35.20
C LYS A 164 13.41 22.98 34.06
N LEU A 165 13.45 23.98 33.19
CA LEU A 165 12.56 24.07 32.04
C LEU A 165 12.84 22.94 31.04
N LEU A 166 14.10 22.63 30.77
CA LEU A 166 14.50 21.49 29.93
C LEU A 166 14.00 20.15 30.50
N GLN A 167 14.15 19.93 31.80
CA GLN A 167 13.61 18.72 32.46
C GLN A 167 12.09 18.64 32.34
N MET A 168 11.39 19.77 32.49
CA MET A 168 9.94 19.83 32.34
C MET A 168 9.50 19.53 30.91
N GLN A 169 10.23 20.02 29.91
CA GLN A 169 9.97 19.73 28.49
C GLN A 169 10.10 18.23 28.20
N ALA A 170 11.16 17.57 28.69
CA ALA A 170 11.33 16.12 28.57
C ALA A 170 10.20 15.33 29.26
N LEU A 171 9.69 15.80 30.40
CA LEU A 171 8.54 15.19 31.07
C LEU A 171 7.25 15.36 30.26
N VAL A 172 7.03 16.51 29.62
CA VAL A 172 5.87 16.73 28.73
C VAL A 172 5.92 15.78 27.54
N GLU A 173 7.07 15.64 26.88
CA GLU A 173 7.25 14.70 25.75
C GLU A 173 6.96 13.25 26.17
N LYS A 174 7.46 12.85 27.35
CA LYS A 174 7.17 11.52 27.89
C LYS A 174 5.69 11.34 28.23
N ASN A 175 5.03 12.38 28.73
CA ASN A 175 3.60 12.34 29.05
C ASN A 175 2.77 12.13 27.77
N LEU A 176 3.03 12.92 26.72
CA LEU A 176 2.38 12.75 25.42
C LEU A 176 2.56 11.33 24.86
N SER A 177 3.77 10.76 24.94
CA SER A 177 4.01 9.38 24.52
C SER A 177 3.21 8.35 25.34
N LEU A 178 3.00 8.59 26.63
CA LEU A 178 2.17 7.73 27.47
C LEU A 178 0.69 7.91 27.17
N GLU A 179 0.21 9.13 26.89
CA GLU A 179 -1.16 9.39 26.44
C GLU A 179 -1.47 8.64 25.14
N ASP A 180 -0.57 8.68 24.17
CA ASP A 180 -0.70 7.90 22.92
C ASP A 180 -0.76 6.39 23.18
N GLN A 181 0.08 5.87 24.10
CA GLN A 181 0.03 4.46 24.49
C GLN A 181 -1.30 4.08 25.15
N VAL A 182 -1.84 4.95 26.02
CA VAL A 182 -3.15 4.72 26.65
C VAL A 182 -4.25 4.68 25.59
N ILE A 183 -4.25 5.60 24.64
CA ILE A 183 -5.22 5.61 23.54
C ILE A 183 -5.15 4.31 22.74
N ASN A 184 -3.95 3.87 22.38
CA ASN A 184 -3.76 2.62 21.64
C ASN A 184 -4.27 1.40 22.41
N VAL A 185 -3.99 1.31 23.71
CA VAL A 185 -4.48 0.22 24.56
C VAL A 185 -6.00 0.26 24.70
N LEU A 186 -6.60 1.45 24.81
CA LEU A 186 -8.07 1.59 24.85
C LEU A 186 -8.72 1.15 23.54
N GLN A 187 -8.14 1.53 22.39
CA GLN A 187 -8.59 1.06 21.08
C GLN A 187 -8.49 -0.47 20.96
N GLN A 188 -7.37 -1.06 21.35
CA GLN A 188 -7.20 -2.52 21.33
C GLN A 188 -8.21 -3.25 22.23
N ASN A 189 -8.53 -2.68 23.39
CA ASN A 189 -9.55 -3.24 24.28
C ASN A 189 -10.95 -3.14 23.68
N GLU A 190 -11.28 -2.02 23.03
CA GLU A 190 -12.54 -1.86 22.29
C GLU A 190 -12.67 -2.91 21.20
N ASP A 191 -11.64 -3.08 20.37
CA ASP A 191 -11.60 -4.08 19.31
C ASP A 191 -11.77 -5.52 19.85
N LEU A 192 -11.13 -5.83 20.98
CA LEU A 192 -11.30 -7.10 21.67
C LEU A 192 -12.74 -7.28 22.17
N ARG A 193 -13.34 -6.24 22.76
CA ARG A 193 -14.72 -6.29 23.25
C ARG A 193 -15.70 -6.53 22.12
N VAL A 194 -15.56 -5.82 21.00
CA VAL A 194 -16.37 -6.03 19.79
C VAL A 194 -16.20 -7.44 19.25
N ARG A 195 -14.96 -7.96 19.20
CA ARG A 195 -14.73 -9.36 18.80
C ARG A 195 -15.44 -10.35 19.72
N ILE A 196 -15.37 -10.17 21.03
CA ILE A 196 -16.04 -11.05 22.00
C ILE A 196 -17.55 -11.01 21.79
N ASP A 197 -18.15 -9.83 21.66
CA ASP A 197 -19.60 -9.66 21.46
C ASP A 197 -20.10 -10.35 20.17
N ASN A 198 -19.34 -10.20 19.08
CA ASN A 198 -19.63 -10.89 17.82
C ASN A 198 -19.61 -12.42 17.97
N HIS A 199 -18.59 -12.98 18.64
CA HIS A 199 -18.51 -14.43 18.86
C HIS A 199 -19.64 -14.95 19.76
N GLN A 200 -20.02 -14.19 20.78
CA GLN A 200 -21.15 -14.55 21.65
C GLN A 200 -22.48 -14.54 20.89
N SER A 201 -22.69 -13.53 20.04
CA SER A 201 -23.88 -13.39 19.19
C SER A 201 -23.98 -14.51 18.14
N LEU A 202 -22.88 -14.82 17.45
CA LEU A 202 -22.79 -15.96 16.52
C LEU A 202 -23.10 -17.29 17.23
N GLY A 203 -22.47 -17.54 18.38
CA GLY A 203 -22.72 -18.76 19.14
C GLY A 203 -24.16 -18.87 19.66
N ALA A 204 -24.83 -17.76 19.96
CA ALA A 204 -26.24 -17.76 20.31
C ALA A 204 -27.14 -18.12 19.12
N LEU A 205 -26.85 -17.57 17.93
CA LEU A 205 -27.56 -17.88 16.68
C LEU A 205 -27.40 -19.37 16.30
N ASP A 206 -26.20 -19.92 16.42
CA ASP A 206 -25.94 -21.35 16.14
C ASP A 206 -26.75 -22.26 17.07
N ARG A 207 -26.81 -21.92 18.38
CA ARG A 207 -27.63 -22.66 19.35
C ARG A 207 -29.11 -22.61 18.99
N GLN A 208 -29.62 -21.43 18.62
CA GLN A 208 -31.02 -21.26 18.23
C GLN A 208 -31.35 -22.03 16.93
N THR A 209 -30.44 -22.03 15.97
CA THR A 209 -30.58 -22.78 14.71
C THR A 209 -30.63 -24.28 14.97
N GLY A 210 -29.73 -24.80 15.81
CA GLY A 210 -29.73 -26.21 16.21
C GLY A 210 -30.99 -26.64 16.98
N LEU A 211 -31.55 -25.77 17.82
CA LEU A 211 -32.86 -26.00 18.46
C LEU A 211 -33.99 -26.04 17.43
N SER A 212 -34.02 -25.10 16.49
CA SER A 212 -35.04 -25.01 15.44
C SER A 212 -35.03 -26.23 14.52
N GLN A 213 -33.84 -26.73 14.17
CA GLN A 213 -33.70 -27.94 13.36
C GLN A 213 -34.21 -29.18 14.09
N ARG A 214 -33.87 -29.35 15.37
CA ARG A 214 -34.39 -30.46 16.20
C ARG A 214 -35.92 -30.43 16.29
N LEU A 215 -36.50 -29.27 16.55
CA LEU A 215 -37.96 -29.11 16.60
C LEU A 215 -38.62 -29.44 15.25
N THR A 216 -37.95 -29.09 14.14
CA THR A 216 -38.42 -29.44 12.79
C THR A 216 -38.40 -30.95 12.55
N GLN A 217 -37.33 -31.64 12.95
CA GLN A 217 -37.23 -33.09 12.87
C GLN A 217 -38.29 -33.79 13.73
N GLU A 218 -38.51 -33.34 14.97
CA GLU A 218 -39.57 -33.88 15.83
C GLU A 218 -40.96 -33.67 15.21
N LYS A 219 -41.22 -32.49 14.65
CA LYS A 219 -42.47 -32.19 13.93
C LYS A 219 -42.67 -33.16 12.77
N GLU A 220 -41.65 -33.40 11.95
CA GLU A 220 -41.74 -34.34 10.82
C GLU A 220 -42.01 -35.77 11.28
N GLN A 221 -41.33 -36.23 12.34
CA GLN A 221 -41.57 -37.55 12.93
C GLN A 221 -43.00 -37.69 13.47
N LEU A 222 -43.53 -36.67 14.15
CA LEU A 222 -44.91 -36.67 14.63
C LEU A 222 -45.91 -36.66 13.47
N MET A 223 -45.67 -35.87 12.42
CA MET A 223 -46.48 -35.87 11.20
C MET A 223 -46.47 -37.23 10.49
N PHE A 224 -45.32 -37.89 10.43
CA PHE A 224 -45.19 -39.24 9.91
C PHE A 224 -46.03 -40.22 10.75
N LYS A 225 -45.89 -40.21 12.08
CA LYS A 225 -46.71 -41.04 12.98
C LYS A 225 -48.21 -40.77 12.83
N LEU A 226 -48.62 -39.52 12.66
CA LEU A 226 -50.03 -39.16 12.47
C LEU A 226 -50.58 -39.71 11.14
N LYS A 227 -49.81 -39.59 10.05
CA LYS A 227 -50.18 -40.11 8.73
C LYS A 227 -50.22 -41.64 8.67
N HIS A 228 -49.45 -42.32 9.52
CA HIS A 228 -49.38 -43.78 9.61
C HIS A 228 -50.12 -44.35 10.83
N ARG A 229 -51.00 -43.56 11.48
CA ARG A 229 -51.76 -43.94 12.67
C ARG A 229 -52.79 -45.05 12.42
N ASP A 230 -53.16 -45.30 11.17
CA ASP A 230 -54.17 -46.30 10.81
C ASP A 230 -53.60 -47.73 10.64
N SER A 231 -52.38 -48.02 11.10
CA SER A 231 -51.73 -49.35 10.97
C SER A 231 -51.47 -50.15 12.29
N CYS A 232 -52.03 -49.73 13.45
CA CYS A 232 -52.30 -50.52 14.71
C CYS A 232 -51.13 -51.19 15.52
N PRO A 233 -51.30 -51.59 16.82
CA PRO A 233 -52.44 -51.46 17.74
C PRO A 233 -52.16 -50.82 19.14
N THR A 234 -53.25 -50.36 19.76
CA THR A 234 -53.58 -50.17 21.19
C THR A 234 -52.47 -49.91 22.22
N PHE A 235 -52.49 -48.73 22.85
CA PHE A 235 -52.05 -48.55 24.24
C PHE A 235 -53.10 -47.80 25.06
N PRO A 236 -53.21 -48.12 26.36
CA PRO A 236 -54.35 -47.81 27.19
C PRO A 236 -54.39 -46.34 27.60
N SER A 237 -55.61 -45.86 27.77
CA SER A 237 -55.93 -44.57 28.39
C SER A 237 -55.19 -44.38 29.71
N PHE A 238 -54.45 -43.27 29.83
CA PHE A 238 -54.04 -42.74 31.12
C PHE A 238 -54.71 -41.39 31.40
N PRO A 239 -55.03 -41.12 32.68
CA PRO A 239 -56.06 -40.18 33.07
C PRO A 239 -55.59 -38.73 33.01
N ILE A 240 -56.55 -37.86 32.73
CA ILE A 240 -56.45 -36.41 32.94
C ILE A 240 -56.27 -36.19 34.44
N VAL A 241 -55.16 -35.56 34.84
CA VAL A 241 -55.03 -34.96 36.17
C VAL A 241 -54.60 -33.52 36.02
N SER A 242 -55.33 -32.69 36.75
CA SER A 242 -55.51 -31.26 36.61
C SER A 242 -54.27 -30.40 36.83
N GLU A 243 -54.33 -29.30 36.10
CA GLU A 243 -53.62 -28.03 36.23
C GLU A 243 -53.70 -27.46 37.66
N VAL A 244 -52.54 -27.20 38.27
CA VAL A 244 -52.38 -26.29 39.42
C VAL A 244 -51.29 -25.30 39.05
N SER A 245 -51.68 -24.03 38.95
CA SER A 245 -50.80 -22.87 38.77
C SER A 245 -49.98 -22.61 40.05
N PRO A 246 -48.70 -22.19 39.96
CA PRO A 246 -47.99 -21.65 41.10
C PRO A 246 -48.07 -20.11 41.11
N SER A 247 -48.16 -19.56 42.33
CA SER A 247 -47.75 -18.18 42.67
C SER A 247 -46.24 -18.05 42.69
#